data_AF-Q68JU9-F1
#
_entry.id   AF-Q68JU9-F1
#
_cell.length_a   1.000
_cell.length_b   1.000
_cell.length_c   1.000
_cell.angle_alpha   90.00
_cell.angle_beta   90.00
_cell.angle_gamma   90.00
#
_symmetry.space_group_name_H-M   'P 1'
#
loop_
_entity.id
_entity.type
_entity.pdbx_description
1 polymer ?
#
loop_
_entity_poly.entity_id
_entity_poly.type
_entity_poly.pdbx_seq_one_letter_code
_entity_poly.pdbx_strand_id
1 'polypeptide(L)'
;PMYFFLGNLSCLETCYTSTVLPRVLVSLLTGDKTISFNGCFSQLYFFSALICTECCLLAAMSYDRYLAICKPLHYSTLMSNRFCLQLAAGSWLSACLAITIFVLFLSQLTFCGPNEINHFYCVPIPLMELSCSDPHLSILVDFILACVFTLPPFLLTLMSYVFILANILRIPSITRRQKAF
;
A
#
# COMPACT_ATOMS: atom_id res chain seq x y z
N PRO A 1 6.86 7.98 -17.61
CA PRO A 1 6.95 7.07 -16.43
C PRO A 1 5.89 7.39 -15.37
N MET A 2 5.75 8.66 -14.95
CA MET A 2 4.71 9.08 -13.98
C MET A 2 3.27 8.64 -14.36
N TYR A 3 2.82 8.88 -15.60
CA TYR A 3 1.47 8.47 -16.05
C TYR A 3 1.25 6.95 -16.03
N PHE A 4 2.31 6.16 -16.25
CA PHE A 4 2.22 4.71 -16.17
C PHE A 4 1.96 4.24 -14.74
N PHE A 5 2.66 4.81 -13.75
CA PHE A 5 2.40 4.53 -12.33
C PHE A 5 1.02 5.03 -11.88
N LEU A 6 0.61 6.21 -12.35
CA LEU A 6 -0.71 6.77 -12.05
C LEU A 6 -1.85 5.90 -12.59
N GLY A 7 -1.69 5.31 -13.79
CA GLY A 7 -2.65 4.35 -14.33
C GLY A 7 -2.76 3.07 -13.48
N ASN A 8 -1.63 2.56 -12.97
CA ASN A 8 -1.64 1.44 -12.02
C ASN A 8 -2.34 1.82 -10.71
N LEU A 9 -2.06 3.00 -10.17
CA LEU A 9 -2.69 3.54 -8.97
C LEU A 9 -4.22 3.66 -9.13
N SER A 10 -4.68 4.24 -10.23
CA SER A 10 -6.11 4.39 -10.51
C SER A 10 -6.82 3.04 -10.66
N CYS A 11 -6.17 2.07 -11.30
CA CYS A 11 -6.67 0.69 -11.38
C CYS A 11 -6.78 0.07 -9.98
N LEU A 12 -5.76 0.25 -9.13
CA LEU A 12 -5.74 -0.22 -7.75
C LEU A 12 -6.89 0.38 -6.92
N GLU A 13 -7.06 1.70 -6.95
CA GLU A 13 -8.14 2.39 -6.22
C GLU A 13 -9.54 1.96 -6.67
N THR A 14 -9.70 1.71 -7.98
CA THR A 14 -10.95 1.20 -8.55
C THR A 14 -11.23 -0.22 -8.07
N CYS A 15 -10.21 -1.10 -8.09
CA CYS A 15 -10.31 -2.45 -7.55
C CYS A 15 -10.58 -2.45 -6.04
N TYR A 16 -9.92 -1.58 -5.29
CA TYR A 16 -10.10 -1.39 -3.86
C TYR A 16 -11.55 -1.01 -3.53
N THR A 17 -12.06 0.02 -4.21
CA THR A 17 -13.44 0.47 -4.00
C THR A 17 -14.44 -0.60 -4.45
N SER A 18 -14.20 -1.29 -5.56
CA SER A 18 -15.10 -2.33 -6.06
C SER A 18 -15.14 -3.58 -5.18
N THR A 19 -14.09 -3.85 -4.39
CA THR A 19 -14.05 -5.02 -3.49
C THR A 19 -14.57 -4.69 -2.09
N VAL A 20 -14.29 -3.49 -1.58
CA VAL A 20 -14.70 -3.06 -0.24
C VAL A 20 -16.12 -2.53 -0.22
N LEU A 21 -16.50 -1.68 -1.19
CA LEU A 21 -17.76 -0.93 -1.17
C LEU A 21 -19.01 -1.84 -1.21
N PRO A 22 -19.09 -2.90 -2.04
CA PRO A 22 -20.28 -3.76 -2.07
C PRO A 22 -20.48 -4.52 -0.76
N ARG A 23 -19.39 -4.96 -0.13
CA ARG A 23 -19.44 -5.65 1.16
C ARG A 23 -19.92 -4.73 2.28
N VAL A 24 -19.41 -3.50 2.33
CA VAL A 24 -19.87 -2.46 3.28
C VAL A 24 -21.34 -2.15 3.08
N LEU A 25 -21.78 -1.98 1.83
CA LEU A 25 -23.16 -1.70 1.47
C LEU A 25 -24.11 -2.83 1.89
N VAL A 26 -23.77 -4.09 1.59
CA VAL A 26 -24.59 -5.24 1.98
C VAL A 26 -24.73 -5.29 3.50
N SER A 27 -23.63 -5.21 4.24
CA SER A 27 -23.66 -5.27 5.70
C SER A 27 -24.41 -4.08 6.34
N LEU A 28 -24.44 -2.91 5.70
CA LEU A 28 -25.22 -1.74 6.14
C LEU A 28 -26.72 -1.93 5.86
N LEU A 29 -27.07 -2.52 4.72
CA LEU A 29 -28.45 -2.67 4.24
C LEU A 29 -29.20 -3.83 4.92
N THR A 30 -28.54 -4.97 5.13
CA THR A 30 -29.17 -6.15 5.76
C THR A 30 -29.05 -6.17 7.27
N GLY A 31 -28.17 -5.35 7.86
CA GLY A 31 -27.84 -5.39 9.29
C GLY A 31 -27.09 -6.68 9.72
N ASP A 32 -26.90 -7.61 8.78
CA ASP A 32 -26.19 -8.87 8.98
C ASP A 32 -24.69 -8.60 8.83
N LYS A 33 -23.98 -8.68 9.96
CA LYS A 33 -22.54 -8.42 10.05
C LYS A 33 -21.71 -9.69 9.96
N THR A 34 -22.36 -10.83 9.68
CA THR A 34 -21.68 -12.12 9.64
C THR A 34 -20.88 -12.23 8.34
N ILE A 35 -19.57 -12.44 8.47
CA ILE A 35 -18.69 -12.79 7.36
C ILE A 35 -18.17 -14.20 7.60
N SER A 36 -18.21 -15.03 6.56
CA SER A 36 -17.57 -16.34 6.64
C SER A 36 -16.07 -16.16 6.84
N PHE A 37 -15.45 -17.08 7.58
CA PHE A 37 -14.01 -17.07 7.83
C PHE A 37 -13.19 -16.93 6.52
N ASN A 38 -13.54 -17.71 5.49
CA ASN A 38 -12.86 -17.64 4.19
C ASN A 38 -13.10 -16.31 3.45
N GLY A 39 -14.27 -15.69 3.61
CA GLY A 39 -14.58 -14.37 3.07
C GLY A 39 -13.77 -13.26 3.76
N CYS A 40 -13.60 -13.37 5.07
CA CYS A 40 -12.78 -12.48 5.89
C CYS A 40 -11.32 -12.52 5.41
N PHE A 41 -10.73 -13.71 5.31
CA PHE A 41 -9.35 -13.91 4.87
C PHE A 41 -9.11 -13.42 3.44
N SER A 42 -10.05 -13.68 2.52
CA SER A 42 -9.96 -13.18 1.14
C SER A 42 -9.99 -11.65 1.10
N GLN A 43 -10.91 -11.03 1.85
CA GLN A 43 -11.01 -9.56 1.92
C GLN A 43 -9.75 -8.94 2.51
N LEU A 44 -9.23 -9.50 3.61
CA LEU A 44 -7.97 -9.05 4.23
C LEU A 44 -6.80 -9.16 3.25
N TYR A 45 -6.69 -10.28 2.53
CA TYR A 45 -5.64 -10.49 1.54
C TYR A 45 -5.66 -9.42 0.44
N PHE A 46 -6.80 -9.25 -0.23
CA PHE A 46 -6.91 -8.28 -1.32
C PHE A 46 -6.70 -6.86 -0.83
N PHE A 47 -7.34 -6.49 0.28
CA PHE A 47 -7.22 -5.15 0.86
C PHE A 47 -5.76 -4.80 1.19
N SER A 48 -5.09 -5.66 1.96
CA SER A 48 -3.72 -5.40 2.37
C SER A 48 -2.74 -5.45 1.20
N ALA A 49 -2.95 -6.34 0.23
CA ALA A 49 -2.08 -6.41 -0.96
C ALA A 49 -2.20 -5.14 -1.82
N LEU A 50 -3.42 -4.63 -2.00
CA LEU A 50 -3.67 -3.38 -2.74
C LEU A 50 -3.00 -2.18 -2.04
N ILE A 51 -3.15 -2.06 -0.72
CA ILE A 51 -2.54 -0.97 0.08
C ILE A 51 -1.02 -1.03 0.04
N CYS A 52 -0.42 -2.21 0.24
CA CYS A 52 1.04 -2.35 0.16
C CYS A 52 1.57 -2.00 -1.23
N THR A 53 0.85 -2.40 -2.28
CA THR A 53 1.21 -2.06 -3.67
C THR A 53 1.11 -0.55 -3.91
N GLU A 54 0.05 0.09 -3.42
CA GLU A 54 -0.14 1.54 -3.47
C GLU A 54 1.04 2.28 -2.83
N CYS A 55 1.43 1.91 -1.61
CA CYS A 55 2.57 2.51 -0.92
C CYS A 55 3.88 2.39 -1.72
N CYS A 56 4.14 1.22 -2.32
CA CYS A 56 5.31 1.01 -3.17
C CYS A 56 5.26 1.84 -4.46
N LEU A 57 4.10 1.96 -5.10
CA LEU A 57 3.93 2.78 -6.30
C LEU A 57 4.09 4.27 -6.00
N LEU A 58 3.57 4.74 -4.87
CA LEU A 58 3.78 6.12 -4.41
C LEU A 58 5.26 6.40 -4.15
N ALA A 59 6.01 5.44 -3.59
CA ALA A 59 7.46 5.55 -3.46
C ALA A 59 8.18 5.58 -4.81
N ALA A 60 7.75 4.76 -5.77
CA ALA A 60 8.30 4.79 -7.13
C ALA A 60 8.03 6.13 -7.83
N MET A 61 6.85 6.73 -7.62
CA MET A 61 6.48 8.04 -8.14
C MET A 61 7.27 9.18 -7.48
N SER A 62 7.52 9.11 -6.16
CA SER A 62 8.36 10.11 -5.48
C SER A 62 9.81 10.01 -5.94
N TYR A 63 10.31 8.78 -6.14
CA TYR A 63 11.63 8.53 -6.74
C TYR A 63 11.75 9.06 -8.17
N ASP A 64 10.73 8.85 -9.02
CA ASP A 64 10.64 9.40 -10.38
C ASP A 64 10.77 10.94 -10.36
N ARG A 65 9.97 11.60 -9.50
CA ARG A 65 10.01 13.07 -9.34
C ARG A 65 11.37 13.55 -8.82
N TYR A 66 11.98 12.84 -7.88
CA TYR A 66 13.32 13.14 -7.38
C TYR A 66 14.35 13.11 -8.50
N LEU A 67 14.40 12.04 -9.30
CA LEU A 67 15.35 11.93 -10.39
C LEU A 67 15.14 13.01 -11.47
N ALA A 68 13.88 13.30 -11.81
CA ALA A 68 13.53 14.31 -12.80
C ALA A 68 14.02 15.71 -12.40
N ILE A 69 13.92 16.06 -11.10
CA ILE A 69 14.26 17.41 -10.59
C ILE A 69 15.74 17.50 -10.18
N CYS A 70 16.25 16.54 -9.42
CA CYS A 70 17.59 16.60 -8.83
C CYS A 70 18.68 16.09 -9.78
N LYS A 71 18.35 15.25 -10.77
CA LYS A 71 19.32 14.60 -11.67
C LYS A 71 18.81 14.56 -13.14
N PRO A 72 18.40 15.69 -13.74
CA PRO A 72 17.76 15.71 -15.07
C PRO A 72 18.62 15.10 -16.18
N LEU A 73 19.96 15.29 -16.13
CA LEU A 73 20.89 14.75 -17.13
C LEU A 73 21.00 13.22 -17.13
N HIS A 74 20.70 12.57 -16.01
CA HIS A 74 20.76 11.09 -15.87
C HIS A 74 19.36 10.47 -15.79
N TYR A 75 18.31 11.28 -15.92
CA TYR A 75 16.93 10.82 -15.75
C TYR A 75 16.55 9.76 -16.80
N SER A 76 16.88 9.99 -18.08
CA SER A 76 16.54 9.09 -19.17
C SER A 76 17.28 7.75 -19.11
N THR A 77 18.47 7.71 -18.51
CA THR A 77 19.26 6.47 -18.36
C THR A 77 18.83 5.68 -17.12
N LEU A 78 18.51 6.35 -16.02
CA LEU A 78 18.05 5.71 -14.78
C LEU A 78 16.59 5.28 -14.86
N MET A 79 15.71 6.12 -15.43
CA MET A 79 14.27 5.90 -15.45
C MET A 79 13.78 5.44 -16.84
N SER A 80 14.26 4.25 -17.24
CA SER A 80 13.83 3.63 -18.51
C SER A 80 12.44 2.98 -18.39
N ASN A 81 11.74 2.77 -19.51
CA ASN A 81 10.45 2.05 -19.52
C ASN A 81 10.58 0.63 -18.94
N ARG A 82 11.70 -0.06 -19.17
CA ARG A 82 11.97 -1.38 -18.61
C ARG A 82 12.08 -1.32 -17.08
N PHE A 83 12.78 -0.31 -16.56
CA PHE A 83 12.91 -0.11 -15.13
C PHE A 83 11.56 0.23 -14.48
N CYS A 84 10.72 1.04 -15.14
CA CYS A 84 9.37 1.32 -14.64
C CYS A 84 8.48 0.08 -14.58
N LEU A 85 8.56 -0.79 -15.60
CA LEU A 85 7.86 -2.08 -15.62
C LEU A 85 8.36 -2.99 -14.49
N GLN A 86 9.68 -3.06 -14.27
CA GLN A 86 10.26 -3.82 -13.17
C GLN A 86 9.83 -3.30 -11.80
N LEU A 87 9.79 -1.98 -11.60
CA LEU A 87 9.29 -1.37 -10.37
C LEU A 87 7.81 -1.69 -10.12
N ALA A 88 6.97 -1.56 -11.15
CA ALA A 88 5.55 -1.90 -11.03
C ALA A 88 5.36 -3.39 -10.74
N ALA A 89 5.96 -4.28 -11.53
CA ALA A 89 5.88 -5.72 -11.29
C ALA A 89 6.44 -6.11 -9.91
N GLY A 90 7.56 -5.51 -9.51
CA GLY A 90 8.18 -5.68 -8.21
C GLY A 90 7.26 -5.25 -7.07
N SER A 91 6.57 -4.11 -7.21
CA SER A 91 5.62 -3.63 -6.19
C SER A 91 4.43 -4.57 -5.99
N TRP A 92 3.87 -5.10 -7.08
CA TRP A 92 2.80 -6.10 -7.02
C TRP A 92 3.29 -7.40 -6.39
N LEU A 93 4.41 -7.93 -6.88
CA LEU A 93 4.95 -9.21 -6.40
C LEU A 93 5.36 -9.13 -4.93
N SER A 94 6.04 -8.05 -4.51
CA SER A 94 6.47 -7.90 -3.12
C SER A 94 5.29 -7.75 -2.17
N ALA A 95 4.27 -6.97 -2.53
CA ALA A 95 3.05 -6.82 -1.75
C ALA A 95 2.28 -8.15 -1.66
N CYS A 96 2.03 -8.83 -2.79
CA CYS A 96 1.36 -10.12 -2.79
C CYS A 96 2.09 -11.16 -1.94
N LEU A 97 3.42 -11.27 -2.06
CA LEU A 97 4.22 -12.20 -1.27
C LEU A 97 4.18 -11.87 0.22
N ALA A 98 4.37 -10.60 0.58
CA ALA A 98 4.36 -10.16 1.97
C ALA A 98 3.01 -10.45 2.64
N ILE A 99 1.90 -10.14 1.96
CA ILE A 99 0.56 -10.40 2.49
C ILE A 99 0.22 -11.90 2.50
N THR A 100 0.73 -12.68 1.55
CA THR A 100 0.59 -14.15 1.59
C THR A 100 1.26 -14.70 2.85
N ILE A 101 2.48 -14.26 3.15
CA ILE A 101 3.19 -14.66 4.38
C ILE A 101 2.39 -14.25 5.61
N PHE A 102 1.95 -13.00 5.67
CA PHE A 102 1.14 -12.50 6.78
C PHE A 102 -0.13 -13.33 7.00
N VAL A 103 -0.87 -13.62 5.93
CA VAL A 103 -2.09 -14.44 5.98
C VAL A 103 -1.79 -15.88 6.41
N LEU A 104 -0.67 -16.47 5.99
CA LEU A 104 -0.27 -17.79 6.45
C LEU A 104 -0.01 -17.81 7.96
N PHE A 105 0.72 -16.82 8.50
CA PHE A 105 0.91 -16.68 9.94
C PHE A 105 -0.40 -16.44 10.69
N LEU A 106 -1.30 -15.64 10.12
CA LEU A 106 -2.62 -15.39 10.69
C LEU A 106 -3.48 -16.67 10.69
N SER A 107 -3.37 -17.51 9.65
CA SER A 107 -4.11 -18.78 9.54
C SER A 107 -3.62 -19.87 10.51
N GLN A 108 -2.40 -19.74 11.02
CA GLN A 108 -1.85 -20.66 12.03
C GLN A 108 -2.36 -20.37 13.45
N LEU A 109 -2.97 -19.21 13.68
CA LEU A 109 -3.60 -18.89 14.96
C LEU A 109 -4.83 -19.77 15.18
N THR A 110 -4.98 -20.33 16.39
CA THR A 110 -6.23 -21.01 16.75
C THR A 110 -7.24 -19.98 17.26
N PHE A 111 -8.42 -19.95 16.64
CA PHE A 111 -9.52 -19.08 17.01
C PHE A 111 -10.49 -19.83 17.94
N CYS A 112 -10.89 -19.22 19.04
CA CYS A 112 -11.66 -19.89 20.11
C CYS A 112 -13.18 -19.75 20.02
N GLY A 113 -13.70 -19.04 19.02
CA GLY A 113 -15.13 -18.83 18.82
C GLY A 113 -15.76 -19.82 17.83
N PRO A 114 -17.10 -19.83 17.67
CA PRO A 114 -17.70 -20.39 16.46
C PRO A 114 -17.04 -19.74 15.24
N ASN A 115 -16.94 -20.45 14.11
CA ASN A 115 -16.33 -20.00 12.85
C ASN A 115 -17.10 -18.83 12.17
N GLU A 116 -17.73 -17.96 12.95
CA GLU A 116 -18.49 -16.78 12.57
C GLU A 116 -17.88 -15.55 13.26
N ILE A 117 -17.30 -14.66 12.45
CA ILE A 117 -16.70 -13.40 12.92
C ILE A 117 -17.80 -12.34 12.88
N ASN A 118 -18.24 -11.86 14.05
CA ASN A 118 -19.26 -10.81 14.21
C ASN A 118 -18.69 -9.38 14.03
N HIS A 119 -17.83 -9.18 13.03
CA HIS A 119 -17.24 -7.88 12.72
C HIS A 119 -17.37 -7.51 11.25
N PHE A 120 -17.71 -6.23 11.04
CA PHE A 120 -18.04 -5.61 9.75
C PHE A 120 -16.86 -5.59 8.76
N TYR A 121 -15.63 -5.69 9.29
CA TYR A 121 -14.38 -5.76 8.55
C TYR A 121 -13.46 -6.81 9.18
N CYS A 122 -12.77 -7.56 8.33
CA CYS A 122 -11.64 -8.39 8.72
C CYS A 122 -10.44 -7.49 9.01
N VAL A 123 -10.36 -6.89 10.19
CA VAL A 123 -9.20 -6.09 10.60
C VAL A 123 -8.23 -7.00 11.36
N PRO A 124 -6.92 -6.98 11.06
CA PRO A 124 -5.98 -7.93 11.68
C PRO A 124 -5.93 -7.83 13.20
N ILE A 125 -6.06 -6.61 13.76
CA ILE A 125 -6.02 -6.35 15.21
C ILE A 125 -7.14 -7.08 16.00
N PRO A 126 -8.44 -6.91 15.69
CA PRO A 126 -9.50 -7.64 16.38
C PRO A 126 -9.51 -9.15 16.11
N LEU A 127 -8.93 -9.63 15.00
CA LEU A 127 -8.73 -11.07 14.79
C LEU A 127 -7.67 -11.64 15.75
N MET A 128 -6.60 -10.89 15.97
CA MET A 128 -5.53 -11.29 16.88
C MET A 128 -6.00 -11.29 18.35
N GLU A 129 -6.85 -10.35 18.75
CA GLU A 129 -7.48 -10.33 20.10
C GLU A 129 -8.51 -11.45 20.33
N LEU A 130 -9.13 -11.98 19.27
CA LEU A 130 -10.07 -13.11 19.35
C LEU A 130 -9.39 -14.49 19.36
N SER A 131 -8.07 -14.53 19.13
CA SER A 131 -7.31 -15.78 19.07
C SER A 131 -7.04 -16.34 20.46
N CYS A 132 -7.10 -17.67 20.59
CA CYS A 132 -6.83 -18.38 21.85
C CYS A 132 -5.36 -18.79 22.00
N SER A 133 -4.61 -18.74 20.91
CA SER A 133 -3.15 -18.86 20.90
C SER A 133 -2.51 -17.49 21.05
N ASP A 134 -1.26 -17.47 21.49
CA ASP A 134 -0.48 -16.24 21.61
C ASP A 134 -0.33 -15.54 20.24
N PRO A 135 -0.91 -14.33 20.05
CA PRO A 135 -0.85 -13.60 18.79
C PRO A 135 0.48 -12.84 18.59
N HIS A 136 1.41 -12.86 19.55
CA HIS A 136 2.61 -12.02 19.54
C HIS A 136 3.43 -12.12 18.25
N LEU A 137 3.57 -13.32 17.67
CA LEU A 137 4.31 -13.50 16.42
C LEU A 137 3.62 -12.83 15.23
N SER A 138 2.30 -12.98 15.10
CA SER A 138 1.55 -12.36 14.00
C SER A 138 1.49 -10.84 14.13
N ILE A 139 1.39 -10.32 15.36
CA ILE A 139 1.49 -8.87 15.64
C ILE A 139 2.87 -8.34 15.24
N LEU A 140 3.94 -9.06 15.59
CA LEU A 140 5.30 -8.66 15.26
C LEU A 140 5.51 -8.65 13.74
N VAL A 141 5.02 -9.67 13.03
CA VAL A 141 5.10 -9.73 11.56
C VAL A 141 4.32 -8.58 10.92
N ASP A 142 3.09 -8.31 11.38
CA ASP A 142 2.29 -7.18 10.88
C ASP A 142 3.01 -5.84 11.10
N PHE A 143 3.55 -5.62 12.30
CA PHE A 143 4.30 -4.41 12.64
C PHE A 143 5.54 -4.25 11.74
N ILE A 144 6.30 -5.32 11.50
CA ILE A 144 7.46 -5.30 10.61
C ILE A 144 7.03 -4.95 9.18
N LEU A 145 5.97 -5.59 8.65
CA LEU A 145 5.45 -5.26 7.33
C LEU A 145 5.00 -3.80 7.26
N ALA A 146 4.24 -3.32 8.23
CA ALA A 146 3.78 -1.94 8.28
C ALA A 146 4.96 -0.96 8.25
N CYS A 147 6.01 -1.21 9.04
CA CYS A 147 7.23 -0.41 9.02
C CYS A 147 7.93 -0.45 7.65
N VAL A 148 8.13 -1.63 7.07
CA VAL A 148 8.84 -1.81 5.79
C VAL A 148 8.09 -1.17 4.62
N PHE A 149 6.76 -1.25 4.60
CA PHE A 149 5.95 -0.68 3.52
C PHE A 149 5.57 0.78 3.74
N THR A 150 5.73 1.35 4.95
CA THR A 150 5.34 2.75 5.23
C THR A 150 6.53 3.68 5.41
N LEU A 151 7.55 3.29 6.19
CA LEU A 151 8.66 4.18 6.54
C LEU A 151 9.52 4.55 5.30
N PRO A 152 9.94 3.62 4.43
CA PRO A 152 10.73 3.99 3.26
C PRO A 152 9.97 4.90 2.29
N PRO A 153 8.70 4.62 1.89
CA PRO A 153 7.93 5.55 1.07
C PRO A 153 7.76 6.92 1.72
N PHE A 154 7.50 6.97 3.03
CA PHE A 154 7.36 8.22 3.76
C PHE A 154 8.65 9.04 3.74
N LEU A 155 9.79 8.43 4.08
CA LEU A 155 11.09 9.08 4.07
C LEU A 155 11.49 9.55 2.67
N LEU A 156 11.31 8.71 1.65
CA LEU A 156 11.59 9.07 0.26
C LEU A 156 10.74 10.26 -0.19
N THR A 157 9.46 10.26 0.15
CA THR A 157 8.54 11.35 -0.18
C THR A 157 8.96 12.64 0.53
N LEU A 158 9.21 12.57 1.84
CA LEU A 158 9.65 13.71 2.63
C LEU A 158 10.95 14.31 2.09
N MET A 159 11.97 13.47 1.87
CA MET A 159 13.26 13.91 1.33
C MET A 159 13.10 14.53 -0.05
N SER A 160 12.27 13.94 -0.92
CA SER A 160 11.99 14.49 -2.25
C SER A 160 11.40 15.89 -2.16
N TYR A 161 10.37 16.09 -1.32
CA TYR A 161 9.77 17.41 -1.13
C TYR A 161 10.74 18.43 -0.50
N VAL A 162 11.55 18.02 0.47
CA VAL A 162 12.59 18.88 1.07
C VAL A 162 13.58 19.36 0.00
N PHE A 163 14.09 18.46 -0.84
CA PHE A 163 15.00 18.84 -1.94
C PHE A 163 14.34 19.72 -3.00
N ILE A 164 13.08 19.44 -3.34
CA ILE A 164 12.30 20.27 -4.27
C ILE A 164 12.14 21.68 -3.71
N LEU A 165 11.71 21.83 -2.46
CA LEU A 165 11.55 23.12 -1.79
C LEU A 165 12.89 23.87 -1.68
N ALA A 166 13.97 23.18 -1.30
CA ALA A 166 15.29 23.76 -1.24
C ALA A 166 15.76 24.31 -2.60
N ASN A 167 15.55 23.54 -3.68
CA ASN A 167 15.86 23.99 -5.04
C ASN A 167 15.00 25.18 -5.47
N ILE A 168 13.70 25.18 -5.15
CA ILE A 168 12.78 26.29 -5.45
C ILE A 168 13.16 27.58 -4.70
N LEU A 169 13.63 27.47 -3.46
CA LEU A 169 14.10 28.61 -2.66
C LEU A 169 15.44 29.17 -3.16
N ARG A 170 16.26 28.32 -3.79
CA ARG A 170 17.58 28.71 -4.32
C ARG A 170 17.51 29.39 -5.70
N ILE A 171 16.36 29.36 -6.39
CA ILE A 171 16.18 30.02 -7.70
C ILE A 171 15.82 31.50 -7.47
N PRO A 172 16.66 32.46 -7.90
CA PRO A 172 16.45 33.89 -7.61
C PRO A 172 15.38 34.58 -8.47
N SER A 173 14.84 33.94 -9.53
CA SER A 173 13.90 34.58 -10.46
C SER A 173 12.47 34.02 -10.38
N ILE A 174 11.51 34.90 -10.07
CA ILE A 174 10.06 34.61 -9.98
C ILE A 174 9.49 33.95 -11.25
N THR A 175 9.98 34.33 -12.43
CA THR A 175 9.51 33.83 -13.74
C THR A 175 9.83 32.35 -13.99
N ARG A 176 10.90 31.82 -13.38
CA ARG A 176 11.30 30.40 -13.53
C ARG A 176 10.56 29.50 -12.53
N ARG A 177 10.03 30.08 -11.45
CA ARG A 177 9.24 29.42 -10.40
C ARG A 177 7.85 28.99 -10.89
N GLN A 178 7.22 29.78 -11.75
CA GLN A 178 5.89 29.48 -12.34
C GLN A 178 5.90 28.38 -13.41
N LYS A 179 7.06 28.05 -14.01
CA LYS A 179 7.17 26.94 -14.99
C LYS A 179 7.39 25.57 -14.35
N ALA A 180 7.65 25.52 -13.04
CA ALA A 180 7.91 24.29 -12.29
C ALA A 180 6.67 23.77 -11.54
N PHE A 181 5.59 24.56 -11.51
CA PHE A 181 4.27 24.17 -11.04
C PHE A 181 3.37 23.82 -12.23
#